data_AF-A0A9K3HU47-F1
#
_entry.id   AF-A0A9K3HU47-F1
#
_cell.length_a   1.000
_cell.length_b   1.000
_cell.length_c   1.000
_cell.angle_alpha   90.00
_cell.angle_beta   90.00
_cell.angle_gamma   90.00
#
_symmetry.space_group_name_H-M   'P 1'
#
loop_
_entity.id
_entity.type
_entity.pdbx_description
1 polymer ?
#
loop_
_entity_poly.entity_id
_entity_poly.type
_entity_poly.pdbx_seq_one_letter_code
_entity_poly.pdbx_strand_id
1 'polypeptide(L)'
;MNLHFTKKRPKIDFFTAKSRGFDTLFIKRSSKIYNRFSVKPDSMEGQDMKQTLKKCEDKGIEGEEKYCATSLESMVDFVTTKLGKKVKAISTEVNAKESTSLQKYEVELAKKRVGDKVVVCHKQIYPYAVFYCHETVATRAYTVSMVGVDGMKVNAVVELFPFAIS
;
A
#
# COMPACT_ATOMS: atom_id res chain seq x y z
N MET A 1 7.65 -18.43 -1.27
CA MET A 1 7.79 -17.14 -0.55
C MET A 1 7.13 -17.27 0.80
N ASN A 2 7.76 -16.78 1.88
CA ASN A 2 7.10 -16.72 3.18
C ASN A 2 6.37 -15.37 3.31
N LEU A 3 5.12 -15.38 3.73
CA LEU A 3 4.27 -14.21 3.87
C LEU A 3 3.80 -14.07 5.32
N HIS A 4 3.54 -12.83 5.70
CA HIS A 4 2.99 -12.47 7.00
C HIS A 4 1.77 -11.56 6.76
N PHE A 5 0.61 -11.96 7.29
CA PHE A 5 -0.61 -11.17 7.21
C PHE A 5 -1.03 -10.72 8.59
N THR A 6 -1.14 -9.39 8.75
CA THR A 6 -1.59 -8.79 10.00
C THR A 6 -3.10 -8.74 10.06
N LYS A 7 -3.67 -8.90 11.26
CA LYS A 7 -5.09 -8.60 11.51
C LYS A 7 -5.45 -7.19 11.02
N LYS A 8 -6.68 -7.02 10.53
CA LYS A 8 -7.23 -5.68 10.23
C LYS A 8 -7.11 -4.80 11.46
N ARG A 9 -6.32 -3.71 11.37
CA ARG A 9 -6.29 -2.69 12.42
C ARG A 9 -7.67 -2.02 12.51
N PRO A 10 -8.07 -1.49 13.69
CA PRO A 10 -9.25 -0.66 13.81
C PRO A 10 -9.26 0.45 12.76
N LYS A 11 -10.44 0.87 12.30
CA LYS A 11 -10.57 2.05 11.46
C LYS A 11 -9.91 3.21 12.20
N ILE A 12 -8.78 3.69 11.68
CA ILE A 12 -8.19 4.95 12.11
C ILE A 12 -9.06 6.02 11.46
N ASP A 13 -9.54 6.99 12.23
CA ASP A 13 -10.25 8.13 11.69
C ASP A 13 -9.38 8.77 10.61
N PHE A 14 -9.95 8.91 9.41
CA PHE A 14 -9.29 9.58 8.29
C PHE A 14 -9.26 11.07 8.62
N PHE A 15 -8.28 11.49 9.43
CA PHE A 15 -7.99 12.91 9.60
C PHE A 15 -7.52 13.44 8.25
N THR A 16 -8.24 14.37 7.66
CA THR A 16 -7.84 15.02 6.42
C THR A 16 -6.54 15.79 6.68
N ALA A 17 -5.54 15.67 5.80
CA ALA A 17 -4.31 16.45 5.87
C ALA A 17 -4.59 17.97 5.96
N LYS A 18 -5.72 18.39 5.37
CA LYS A 18 -6.26 19.76 5.39
C LYS A 18 -6.64 20.25 6.79
N SER A 19 -7.06 19.35 7.70
CA SER A 19 -7.44 19.72 9.08
C SER A 19 -6.25 20.12 9.97
N ARG A 20 -5.01 19.89 9.54
CA ARG A 20 -3.80 20.14 10.36
C ARG A 20 -2.61 20.77 9.60
N GLY A 21 -2.80 21.22 8.35
CA GLY A 21 -1.75 21.91 7.57
C GLY A 21 -0.58 21.02 7.11
N PHE A 22 -0.84 19.73 6.85
CA PHE A 22 0.19 18.77 6.45
C PHE A 22 0.34 18.69 4.93
N ASP A 23 1.06 19.65 4.34
CA ASP A 23 1.26 19.66 2.88
C ASP A 23 2.50 18.92 2.39
N THR A 24 3.35 18.36 3.26
CA THR A 24 4.68 17.93 2.80
C THR A 24 5.26 16.70 3.48
N LEU A 25 5.25 15.58 2.75
CA LEU A 25 6.04 14.37 3.02
C LEU A 25 7.47 14.57 2.53
N PHE A 26 8.26 15.37 3.25
CA PHE A 26 9.68 15.58 2.95
C PHE A 26 10.60 14.99 4.02
N ILE A 27 11.59 14.18 3.61
CA ILE A 27 12.60 13.58 4.50
C ILE A 27 13.39 14.66 5.24
N LYS A 28 13.64 15.80 4.58
CA LYS A 28 14.30 16.98 5.18
C LYS A 28 13.51 17.55 6.37
N ARG A 29 12.21 17.25 6.49
CA ARG A 29 11.33 17.69 7.58
C ARG A 29 11.06 16.57 8.60
N SER A 30 11.65 15.38 8.46
CA SER A 30 11.41 14.22 9.33
C SER A 30 11.56 14.52 10.83
N SER A 31 12.60 15.26 11.25
CA SER A 31 12.78 15.65 12.67
C SER A 31 11.57 16.42 13.23
N LYS A 32 10.99 17.34 12.46
CA LYS A 32 9.79 18.09 12.87
C LYS A 32 8.58 17.17 12.99
N ILE A 33 8.47 16.18 12.10
CA ILE A 33 7.39 15.21 12.10
C ILE A 33 7.51 14.29 13.32
N TYR A 34 8.70 13.74 13.59
CA TYR A 34 8.97 12.93 14.78
C TYR A 34 8.60 13.66 16.07
N ASN A 35 9.07 14.89 16.24
CA ASN A 35 8.76 15.71 17.41
C ASN A 35 7.26 15.98 17.53
N ARG A 36 6.57 16.24 16.42
CA ARG A 36 5.13 16.55 16.42
C ARG A 36 4.26 15.36 16.83
N PHE A 37 4.65 14.15 16.42
CA PHE A 37 3.92 12.92 16.73
C PHE A 37 4.50 12.18 17.95
N SER A 38 5.48 12.77 18.64
CA SER A 38 6.17 12.15 19.77
C SER A 38 6.78 10.77 19.43
N VAL A 39 7.23 10.59 18.20
CA VAL A 39 7.86 9.35 17.72
C VAL A 39 9.37 9.45 17.87
N LYS A 40 9.99 8.45 18.50
CA LYS A 40 11.46 8.39 18.59
C LYS A 40 12.06 7.96 17.25
N PRO A 41 13.06 8.67 16.69
CA PRO A 41 13.63 8.33 15.38
C PRO A 41 14.25 6.93 15.25
N ASP A 42 14.76 6.39 16.35
CA ASP A 42 15.39 5.07 16.48
C ASP A 42 14.39 3.94 16.78
N SER A 43 13.13 4.26 17.05
CA SER A 43 12.08 3.26 17.23
C SER A 43 11.69 2.59 15.90
N MET A 44 11.06 1.41 15.97
CA MET A 44 10.51 0.73 14.78
C MET A 44 9.57 1.64 13.99
N GLU A 45 8.68 2.36 14.68
CA GLU A 45 7.77 3.33 14.04
C GLU A 45 8.55 4.48 13.36
N GLY A 46 9.61 4.97 14.01
CA GLY A 46 10.49 6.00 13.43
C GLY A 46 11.17 5.54 12.13
N GLN A 47 11.64 4.29 12.09
CA GLN A 47 12.24 3.69 10.89
C GLN A 47 11.21 3.48 9.78
N ASP A 48 10.01 2.99 10.10
CA ASP A 48 8.92 2.82 9.14
C ASP A 48 8.49 4.16 8.52
N MET A 49 8.41 5.23 9.33
CA MET A 49 8.16 6.58 8.86
C MET A 49 9.25 7.08 7.93
N LYS A 50 10.53 6.83 8.27
CA LYS A 50 11.67 7.20 7.43
C LYS A 50 11.62 6.48 6.08
N GLN A 51 11.29 5.19 6.10
CA GLN A 51 11.14 4.39 4.89
C GLN A 51 10.00 4.90 4.02
N THR A 52 8.86 5.27 4.63
CA THR A 52 7.72 5.89 3.93
C THR A 52 8.13 7.18 3.23
N LEU A 53 8.81 8.10 3.94
CA LEU A 53 9.30 9.36 3.37
C LEU A 53 10.26 9.11 2.20
N LYS A 54 11.21 8.18 2.38
CA LYS A 54 12.16 7.81 1.34
C LYS A 54 11.45 7.27 0.09
N LYS A 55 10.51 6.32 0.25
CA LYS A 55 9.72 5.78 -0.86
C LYS A 55 8.94 6.88 -1.60
N CYS A 56 8.42 7.87 -0.88
CA CYS A 56 7.71 8.98 -1.48
C CYS A 56 8.63 9.91 -2.31
N GLU A 57 9.86 10.16 -1.85
CA GLU A 57 10.81 11.05 -2.52
C GLU A 57 11.69 10.40 -3.60
N ASP A 58 12.01 9.12 -3.46
CA ASP A 58 12.89 8.40 -4.41
C ASP A 58 12.33 8.50 -5.84
N LYS A 59 13.13 8.32 -6.88
CA LYS A 59 12.55 8.23 -8.23
C LYS A 59 11.81 6.88 -8.37
N GLY A 60 10.67 6.89 -9.06
CA GLY A 60 10.00 5.65 -9.45
C GLY A 60 10.89 4.83 -10.40
N ILE A 61 10.55 3.57 -10.60
CA ILE A 61 11.21 2.77 -11.64
C ILE A 61 10.83 3.27 -13.03
N GLU A 62 11.58 2.86 -14.05
CA GLU A 62 11.29 3.25 -15.43
C GLU A 62 9.88 2.79 -15.83
N GLY A 63 9.07 3.73 -16.32
CA GLY A 63 7.67 3.48 -16.67
C GLY A 63 6.71 3.38 -15.48
N GLU A 64 7.14 3.73 -14.26
CA GLU A 64 6.26 3.90 -13.10
C GLU A 64 5.95 5.39 -12.88
N GLU A 65 4.66 5.71 -12.77
CA GLU A 65 4.23 6.99 -12.24
C GLU A 65 3.67 6.80 -10.84
N LYS A 66 4.32 7.42 -9.85
CA LYS A 66 3.98 7.29 -8.44
C LYS A 66 3.53 8.60 -7.81
N TYR A 67 2.71 8.48 -6.76
CA TYR A 67 2.18 9.59 -6.00
C TYR A 67 1.94 9.18 -4.55
N CYS A 68 2.41 9.99 -3.60
CA CYS A 68 2.09 9.81 -2.18
C CYS A 68 0.91 10.71 -1.78
N ALA A 69 -0.28 10.11 -1.76
CA ALA A 69 -1.50 10.78 -1.31
C ALA A 69 -1.54 10.85 0.21
N THR A 70 -1.73 12.06 0.76
CA THR A 70 -1.84 12.31 2.21
C THR A 70 -3.29 12.30 2.70
N SER A 71 -4.24 11.96 1.84
CA SER A 71 -5.66 11.85 2.16
C SER A 71 -6.35 10.83 1.28
N LEU A 72 -7.57 10.42 1.66
CA LEU A 72 -8.37 9.51 0.85
C LEU A 72 -8.82 10.19 -0.46
N GLU A 73 -9.15 11.48 -0.39
CA GLU A 73 -9.59 12.28 -1.53
C GLU A 73 -8.46 12.39 -2.57
N SER A 74 -7.25 12.76 -2.14
CA SER A 74 -6.09 12.85 -3.04
C SER A 74 -5.70 11.49 -3.63
N MET A 75 -5.94 10.40 -2.91
CA MET A 75 -5.78 9.04 -3.45
C MET A 75 -6.80 8.77 -4.56
N VAL A 76 -8.08 9.13 -4.35
CA VAL A 76 -9.14 8.98 -5.34
C VAL A 76 -8.89 9.87 -6.57
N ASP A 77 -8.42 11.10 -6.37
CA ASP A 77 -8.09 12.03 -7.46
C ASP A 77 -6.98 11.46 -8.33
N PHE A 78 -5.91 10.93 -7.73
CA PHE A 78 -4.83 10.27 -8.47
C PHE A 78 -5.35 9.08 -9.29
N VAL A 79 -6.08 8.15 -8.64
CA VAL A 79 -6.63 6.97 -9.30
C VAL A 79 -7.53 7.33 -10.48
N THR A 80 -8.42 8.30 -10.29
CA THR A 80 -9.39 8.68 -11.33
C THR A 80 -8.75 9.50 -12.46
N THR A 81 -7.65 10.20 -12.20
CA THR A 81 -6.83 10.85 -13.24
C THR A 81 -6.16 9.82 -14.14
N LYS A 82 -5.76 8.66 -13.61
CA LYS A 82 -5.08 7.59 -14.37
C LYS A 82 -6.02 6.62 -15.06
N LEU A 83 -7.09 6.20 -14.39
CA LEU A 83 -8.00 5.15 -14.84
C LEU A 83 -9.36 5.67 -15.34
N GLY A 84 -9.62 6.98 -15.18
CA GLY A 84 -10.93 7.57 -15.42
C GLY A 84 -11.91 7.36 -14.26
N LYS A 85 -13.19 7.69 -14.47
CA LYS A 85 -14.21 7.67 -13.40
C LYS A 85 -14.83 6.31 -13.13
N LYS A 86 -14.76 5.38 -14.10
CA LYS A 86 -15.36 4.03 -13.98
C LYS A 86 -14.31 3.04 -13.48
N VAL A 87 -14.02 3.09 -12.19
CA VAL A 87 -13.01 2.25 -11.55
C VAL A 87 -13.65 1.18 -10.68
N LYS A 88 -12.99 0.01 -10.59
CA LYS A 88 -13.37 -1.05 -9.66
C LYS A 88 -12.25 -1.24 -8.64
N ALA A 89 -12.53 -0.92 -7.38
CA ALA A 89 -11.61 -1.17 -6.29
C ALA A 89 -11.64 -2.65 -5.89
N ILE A 90 -10.45 -3.23 -5.71
CA ILE A 90 -10.24 -4.56 -5.14
C ILE A 90 -9.11 -4.44 -4.12
N SER A 91 -9.15 -5.23 -3.05
CA SER A 91 -8.13 -5.22 -2.02
C SER A 91 -7.88 -6.63 -1.50
N THR A 92 -6.72 -6.81 -0.85
CA THR A 92 -6.40 -8.06 -0.18
C THR A 92 -7.30 -8.23 1.05
N GLU A 93 -8.00 -9.36 1.11
CA GLU A 93 -8.86 -9.74 2.21
C GLU A 93 -8.20 -10.87 3.02
N VAL A 94 -7.89 -10.54 4.27
CA VAL A 94 -7.33 -11.48 5.25
C VAL A 94 -8.44 -11.81 6.25
N ASN A 95 -8.91 -13.06 6.23
CA ASN A 95 -9.91 -13.57 7.18
C ASN A 95 -9.22 -14.17 8.41
N ALA A 96 -8.51 -13.32 9.16
CA ALA A 96 -7.73 -13.74 10.31
C ALA A 96 -8.29 -13.18 11.62
N LYS A 97 -8.51 -14.06 12.61
CA LYS A 97 -8.86 -13.66 13.99
C LYS A 97 -7.68 -12.97 14.70
N GLU A 98 -6.46 -13.38 14.35
CA GLU A 98 -5.17 -12.90 14.87
C GLU A 98 -4.13 -12.74 13.74
N SER A 99 -3.08 -11.95 13.93
CA SER A 99 -1.99 -11.85 12.95
C SER A 99 -1.24 -13.16 12.82
N THR A 100 -0.77 -13.51 11.63
CA THR A 100 0.01 -14.74 11.44
C THR A 100 1.47 -14.56 11.82
N SER A 101 2.18 -15.65 12.02
CA SER A 101 3.64 -15.62 11.92
C SER A 101 4.04 -15.70 10.44
N LEU A 102 5.31 -15.42 10.16
CA LEU A 102 5.87 -15.56 8.82
C LEU A 102 5.79 -17.05 8.40
N GLN A 103 5.01 -17.36 7.36
CA GLN A 103 4.74 -18.74 6.96
C GLN A 103 4.59 -18.91 5.45
N LYS A 104 4.60 -20.17 4.98
CA LYS A 104 4.34 -20.51 3.57
C LYS A 104 2.84 -20.54 3.29
N TYR A 105 2.47 -20.11 2.09
CA TYR A 105 1.13 -20.18 1.56
C TYR A 105 1.14 -20.93 0.22
N GLU A 106 0.17 -21.82 0.05
CA GLU A 106 -0.11 -22.50 -1.22
C GLU A 106 -1.16 -21.70 -2.00
N VAL A 107 -0.98 -21.56 -3.31
CA VAL A 107 -1.93 -20.87 -4.19
C VAL A 107 -2.97 -21.88 -4.67
N GLU A 108 -4.24 -21.68 -4.31
CA GLU A 108 -5.35 -22.52 -4.78
C GLU A 108 -5.88 -22.04 -6.14
N LEU A 109 -5.97 -20.72 -6.34
CA LEU A 109 -6.55 -20.14 -7.55
C LEU A 109 -5.94 -18.78 -7.84
N ALA A 110 -5.62 -18.51 -9.11
CA ALA A 110 -5.23 -17.18 -9.59
C ALA A 110 -6.16 -16.73 -10.71
N LYS A 111 -6.89 -15.63 -10.51
CA LYS A 111 -7.83 -15.05 -11.47
C LYS A 111 -7.34 -13.70 -11.95
N LYS A 112 -7.03 -13.61 -13.25
CA LYS A 112 -6.71 -12.34 -13.91
C LYS A 112 -7.90 -11.38 -13.80
N ARG A 113 -7.62 -10.11 -13.50
CA ARG A 113 -8.62 -9.04 -13.49
C ARG A 113 -8.65 -8.32 -14.83
N VAL A 114 -9.84 -7.83 -15.17
CA VAL A 114 -10.11 -7.12 -16.43
C VAL A 114 -9.70 -5.67 -16.25
N GLY A 115 -8.94 -5.15 -17.21
CA GLY A 115 -8.40 -3.80 -17.22
C GLY A 115 -7.02 -3.78 -17.86
N ASP A 116 -6.81 -2.85 -18.79
CA ASP A 116 -5.52 -2.67 -19.48
C ASP A 116 -4.53 -1.84 -18.63
N LYS A 117 -5.05 -1.16 -17.61
CA LYS A 117 -4.31 -0.33 -16.67
C LYS A 117 -4.70 -0.65 -15.25
N VAL A 118 -3.72 -0.58 -14.36
CA VAL A 118 -3.89 -0.83 -12.93
C VAL A 118 -3.16 0.28 -12.17
N VAL A 119 -3.83 0.84 -11.16
CA VAL A 119 -3.19 1.66 -10.15
C VAL A 119 -3.21 0.88 -8.85
N VAL A 120 -2.05 0.76 -8.21
CA VAL A 120 -1.91 0.10 -6.91
C VAL A 120 -1.63 1.16 -5.87
N CYS A 121 -2.40 1.15 -4.78
CA CYS A 121 -2.20 2.04 -3.64
C CYS A 121 -1.93 1.23 -2.37
N HIS A 122 -0.81 1.53 -1.74
CA HIS A 122 -0.34 0.88 -0.51
C HIS A 122 -0.47 1.85 0.65
N LYS A 123 -1.28 1.49 1.65
CA LYS A 123 -1.31 2.23 2.91
C LYS A 123 0.06 2.10 3.60
N GLN A 124 0.72 3.23 3.82
CA GLN A 124 2.02 3.26 4.48
C GLN A 124 1.85 3.30 6.00
N ILE A 125 2.89 2.86 6.71
CA ILE A 125 2.97 3.00 8.17
C ILE A 125 3.43 4.43 8.46
N TYR A 126 2.47 5.27 8.82
CA TYR A 126 2.70 6.68 9.10
C TYR A 126 1.69 7.18 10.15
N PRO A 127 2.02 8.21 10.96
CA PRO A 127 1.14 8.74 12.01
C PRO A 127 -0.21 9.32 11.52
N TYR A 128 -0.36 9.51 10.20
CA TYR A 128 -1.60 9.89 9.55
C TYR A 128 -1.72 9.16 8.21
N ALA A 129 -2.86 9.32 7.53
CA ALA A 129 -3.11 8.64 6.26
C ALA A 129 -2.09 9.03 5.20
N VAL A 130 -1.28 8.06 4.75
CA VAL A 130 -0.40 8.17 3.59
C VAL A 130 -0.61 6.93 2.73
N PHE A 131 -0.93 7.14 1.46
CA PHE A 131 -1.06 6.10 0.46
C PHE A 131 0.02 6.30 -0.59
N TYR A 132 0.93 5.32 -0.70
CA TYR A 132 1.84 5.23 -1.83
C TYR A 132 1.09 4.62 -2.99
N CYS A 133 0.73 5.42 -3.99
CA CYS A 133 0.04 4.97 -5.19
C CYS A 133 1.00 4.96 -6.37
N HIS A 134 0.84 3.99 -7.28
CA HIS A 134 1.61 3.94 -8.51
C HIS A 134 0.83 3.26 -9.65
N GLU A 135 1.02 3.76 -10.87
CA GLU A 135 0.68 3.09 -12.13
C GLU A 135 2.00 2.63 -12.75
N THR A 136 2.09 1.35 -13.10
CA THR A 136 3.27 0.82 -13.78
C THR A 136 2.89 0.31 -15.16
N VAL A 137 3.70 0.64 -16.17
CA VAL A 137 3.45 0.19 -17.53
C VAL A 137 3.45 -1.34 -17.64
N ALA A 138 2.55 -1.85 -18.48
CA ALA A 138 2.42 -3.25 -18.84
C ALA A 138 2.10 -4.22 -17.70
N THR A 139 1.71 -3.78 -16.50
CA THR A 139 1.37 -4.70 -15.41
C THR A 139 -0.07 -5.22 -15.49
N ARG A 140 -0.32 -6.35 -14.80
CA ARG A 140 -1.65 -6.98 -14.72
C ARG A 140 -2.00 -7.27 -13.28
N ALA A 141 -3.25 -7.02 -12.91
CA ALA A 141 -3.77 -7.38 -11.60
C ALA A 141 -4.38 -8.79 -11.60
N TYR A 142 -4.09 -9.55 -10.56
CA TYR A 142 -4.70 -10.86 -10.27
C TYR A 142 -5.29 -10.86 -8.87
N THR A 143 -6.39 -11.59 -8.69
CA THR A 143 -6.79 -12.03 -7.36
C THR A 143 -6.37 -13.47 -7.18
N VAL A 144 -5.68 -13.74 -6.07
CA VAL A 144 -5.09 -15.03 -5.76
C VAL A 144 -5.66 -15.52 -4.43
N SER A 145 -6.31 -16.68 -4.46
CA SER A 145 -6.75 -17.38 -3.25
C SER A 145 -5.63 -18.30 -2.78
N MET A 146 -5.30 -18.22 -1.49
CA MET A 146 -4.17 -18.94 -0.91
C MET A 146 -4.52 -19.52 0.46
N VAL A 147 -3.87 -20.62 0.83
CA VAL A 147 -4.01 -21.27 2.13
C VAL A 147 -2.66 -21.40 2.82
N GLY A 148 -2.57 -20.92 4.06
CA GLY A 148 -1.39 -21.02 4.92
C GLY A 148 -1.24 -22.41 5.52
N VAL A 149 -0.04 -22.75 5.99
CA VAL A 149 0.19 -24.03 6.71
C VAL A 149 -0.62 -24.15 8.00
N ASP A 150 -1.03 -23.02 8.57
CA ASP A 150 -1.97 -22.92 9.70
C ASP A 150 -3.45 -23.07 9.29
N GLY A 151 -3.73 -23.33 8.01
CA GLY A 151 -5.08 -23.41 7.44
C GLY A 151 -5.71 -22.05 7.13
N MET A 152 -5.00 -20.93 7.31
CA MET A 152 -5.54 -19.59 7.06
C MET A 152 -5.78 -19.36 5.57
N LYS A 153 -6.99 -18.93 5.23
CA LYS A 153 -7.35 -18.54 3.86
C LYS A 153 -7.18 -17.04 3.64
N VAL A 154 -6.53 -16.68 2.54
CA VAL A 154 -6.30 -15.29 2.13
C VAL A 154 -6.68 -15.10 0.67
N ASN A 155 -7.44 -14.04 0.38
CA ASN A 155 -7.67 -13.58 -0.99
C ASN A 155 -6.80 -12.35 -1.23
N ALA A 156 -5.64 -12.54 -1.83
CA ALA A 156 -4.70 -11.46 -2.13
C ALA A 156 -4.97 -10.82 -3.49
N VAL A 157 -4.67 -9.53 -3.60
CA VAL A 157 -4.52 -8.85 -4.89
C VAL A 157 -3.04 -8.69 -5.16
N VAL A 158 -2.58 -9.15 -6.32
CA VAL A 158 -1.18 -9.05 -6.73
C VAL A 158 -1.08 -8.36 -8.08
N GLU A 159 -0.08 -7.51 -8.21
CA GLU A 159 0.36 -6.93 -9.48
C GLU A 159 1.50 -7.79 -10.02
N LEU A 160 1.39 -8.22 -11.28
CA LEU A 160 2.41 -9.01 -11.96
C LEU A 160 2.96 -8.25 -13.16
N PHE A 161 4.29 -8.19 -13.24
CA PHE A 161 5.04 -7.70 -14.38
C PHE A 161 5.14 -8.81 -15.44
N PRO A 162 4.84 -8.53 -16.72
CA PRO A 162 4.86 -9.54 -17.78
C PRO A 162 6.27 -10.10 -18.04
N PHE A 163 7.32 -9.34 -17.72
CA PHE A 163 8.72 -9.79 -17.88
C PHE A 163 9.19 -10.78 -16.79
N ALA A 164 8.38 -11.04 -15.76
CA ALA A 164 8.68 -12.06 -14.75
C ALA A 164 8.16 -13.45 -15.13
N ILE A 165 7.56 -13.60 -16.32
CA ILE A 165 7.02 -14.84 -16.86
C ILE A 165 7.74 -15.14 -18.18
N SER A 166 9.05 -15.39 -18.12
CA SER A 166 9.86 -15.97 -19.20
C SER A 166 10.99 -16.78 -18.62
#